data_AF-A0A0B4XIH5-F1
#
_entry.id   AF-A0A0B4XIH5-F1
#
_cell.length_a   1.000
_cell.length_b   1.000
_cell.length_c   1.000
_cell.angle_alpha   90.00
_cell.angle_beta   90.00
_cell.angle_gamma   90.00
#
_symmetry.space_group_name_H-M   'P 1'
#
loop_
_entity.id
_entity.type
_entity.pdbx_description
1 polymer ?
#
loop_
_entity_poly.entity_id
_entity_poly.type
_entity_poly.pdbx_seq_one_letter_code
_entity_poly.pdbx_strand_id
1 'polypeptide(L)'
;MADDALITLEEQKTGTLLRRRYRLVVCFGCEDFEQFLPCYNALSDALVQWYAKRDKRCGDVRVEAHIHPWIAGRVREYVRDLRKRPEHSPLRHLPLHIVFKTDDGVLEERLYEPVEA
;
A
#
# COMPACT_ATOMS: atom_id res chain seq x y z
N MET A 1 -0.84 22.41 14.99
CA MET A 1 -1.93 21.62 14.39
C MET A 1 -1.21 20.54 13.60
N ALA A 2 -1.03 19.36 14.20
CA ALA A 2 -0.46 18.24 13.46
C ALA A 2 -1.53 17.79 12.47
N ASP A 3 -1.21 17.76 11.18
CA ASP A 3 -2.05 17.13 10.18
C ASP A 3 -2.39 15.72 10.66
N ASP A 4 -3.67 15.48 10.95
CA ASP A 4 -4.21 14.16 11.34
C ASP A 4 -4.30 13.29 10.08
N ALA A 5 -3.15 13.10 9.44
CA ALA A 5 -3.03 12.35 8.20
C ALA A 5 -3.22 10.86 8.54
N LEU A 6 -4.38 10.32 8.17
CA LEU A 6 -4.76 8.91 8.34
C LEU A 6 -3.68 7.93 7.83
N ILE A 7 -2.95 8.34 6.80
CA ILE A 7 -1.83 7.61 6.22
C ILE A 7 -0.64 8.55 5.99
N THR A 8 0.57 8.01 6.07
CA THR A 8 1.79 8.68 5.62
C THR A 8 2.24 8.10 4.28
N LEU A 9 2.69 8.96 3.37
CA LEU A 9 3.15 8.59 2.03
C LEU A 9 4.62 8.96 1.86
N GLU A 10 5.43 7.99 1.43
CA GLU A 10 6.82 8.22 1.02
C GLU A 10 7.03 7.65 -0.39
N GLU A 11 7.86 8.32 -1.19
CA GLU A 11 8.21 7.82 -2.51
C GLU A 11 9.72 7.61 -2.63
N GLN A 12 10.10 6.40 -3.02
CA GLN A 12 11.49 6.00 -3.15
C GLN A 12 11.83 5.78 -4.63
N LYS A 13 12.96 6.34 -5.07
CA LYS A 13 13.48 6.08 -6.42
C LYS A 13 14.11 4.70 -6.45
N THR A 14 13.67 3.86 -7.37
CA THR A 14 14.19 2.51 -7.57
C THR A 14 14.79 2.35 -8.96
N GLY A 15 15.66 1.35 -9.12
CA GLY A 15 16.35 1.06 -10.38
C GLY A 15 17.50 2.01 -10.73
N THR A 16 18.12 1.80 -11.89
CA THR A 16 19.25 2.61 -12.38
C THR A 16 18.76 3.92 -13.02
N LEU A 17 19.68 4.87 -13.25
CA LEU A 17 19.36 6.22 -13.73
C LEU A 17 18.49 6.23 -15.01
N LEU A 18 18.74 5.30 -15.94
CA LEU A 18 18.06 5.16 -17.23
C LEU A 18 16.75 4.35 -17.18
N ARG A 19 16.56 3.51 -16.14
CA ARG A 19 15.35 2.71 -15.93
C ARG A 19 14.68 3.06 -14.60
N ARG A 20 14.71 4.34 -14.23
CA ARG A 20 14.22 4.82 -12.94
C ARG A 20 12.74 4.53 -12.81
N ARG A 21 12.38 3.76 -11.80
CA ARG A 21 11.02 3.54 -11.34
C ARG A 21 10.85 4.16 -9.96
N TYR A 22 9.62 4.15 -9.48
CA TYR A 22 9.26 4.68 -8.18
C TYR A 22 8.54 3.62 -7.37
N ARG A 23 8.91 3.51 -6.10
CA ARG A 23 8.18 2.77 -5.09
C ARG A 23 7.34 3.75 -4.29
N LEU A 24 6.06 3.46 -4.15
CA LEU A 24 5.21 4.13 -3.17
C LEU A 24 5.24 3.33 -1.87
N VAL A 25 5.61 3.96 -0.77
CA VAL A 25 5.50 3.40 0.58
C VAL A 25 4.35 4.11 1.28
N VAL A 26 3.38 3.34 1.78
CA VAL A 26 2.22 3.85 2.51
C VAL A 26 2.23 3.28 3.91
N CYS A 27 2.18 4.15 4.92
CA CYS A 27 2.22 3.76 6.33
C CYS A 27 0.93 4.18 7.04
N PHE A 28 0.33 3.31 7.84
CA PHE A 28 -0.80 3.65 8.71
C PHE A 28 -0.88 2.77 9.96
N GLY A 29 -1.70 3.17 10.93
CA GLY A 29 -2.00 2.36 12.12
C GLY A 29 -3.50 2.23 12.34
N CYS A 30 -3.96 1.07 12.80
CA CYS A 30 -5.35 0.89 13.23
C CYS A 30 -5.50 -0.26 14.24
N GLU A 31 -6.30 -0.05 15.27
CA GLU A 31 -6.54 -1.06 16.33
C GLU A 31 -7.70 -2.00 15.99
N ASP A 32 -8.63 -1.54 15.16
CA ASP A 32 -9.83 -2.25 14.74
C ASP A 32 -10.15 -2.02 13.26
N PHE A 33 -11.20 -2.68 12.79
CA PHE A 33 -11.60 -2.61 11.38
C PHE A 33 -12.30 -1.28 11.02
N GLU A 34 -12.93 -0.59 11.97
CA GLU A 34 -13.60 0.69 11.71
C GLU A 34 -12.56 1.79 11.46
N GLN A 35 -11.48 1.78 12.23
CA GLN A 35 -10.30 2.65 12.04
C GLN A 35 -9.56 2.34 10.73
N PHE A 36 -9.59 1.09 10.26
CA PHE A 36 -8.97 0.71 8.99
C PHE A 36 -9.66 1.33 7.77
N LEU A 37 -11.00 1.40 7.75
CA LEU A 37 -11.77 1.87 6.59
C LEU A 37 -11.36 3.27 6.07
N PRO A 38 -11.20 4.31 6.91
CA PRO A 38 -10.74 5.61 6.42
C PRO A 38 -9.30 5.54 5.88
N CYS A 39 -8.40 4.78 6.51
CA CYS A 39 -7.04 4.55 6.00
C CYS A 39 -7.04 3.83 4.65
N TYR A 40 -7.94 2.86 4.46
CA TYR A 40 -8.14 2.15 3.19
C TYR A 40 -8.59 3.08 2.07
N ASN A 41 -9.55 3.97 2.35
CA ASN A 41 -10.02 4.96 1.38
C ASN A 41 -8.90 5.93 1.02
N ALA A 42 -8.16 6.45 2.01
CA ALA A 42 -7.01 7.30 1.77
C ALA A 42 -5.90 6.59 0.94
N LEU A 43 -5.64 5.31 1.21
CA LEU A 43 -4.70 4.49 0.43
C LEU A 43 -5.18 4.36 -1.03
N SER A 44 -6.47 4.07 -1.23
CA SER A 44 -7.08 4.00 -2.56
C SER A 44 -6.89 5.32 -3.32
N ASP A 45 -7.24 6.45 -2.71
CA ASP A 45 -7.12 7.75 -3.38
C ASP A 45 -5.66 8.11 -3.68
N ALA A 46 -4.75 7.85 -2.74
CA ALA A 46 -3.32 8.07 -2.91
C ALA A 46 -2.76 7.24 -4.07
N LEU A 47 -3.19 6.00 -4.23
CA LEU A 47 -2.78 5.14 -5.35
C LEU A 47 -3.24 5.71 -6.69
N VAL A 48 -4.51 6.11 -6.80
CA VAL A 48 -5.04 6.72 -8.05
C VAL A 48 -4.24 7.97 -8.43
N GLN A 49 -3.99 8.85 -7.45
CA GLN A 49 -3.19 10.05 -7.68
C GLN A 49 -1.74 9.72 -8.07
N TRP A 50 -1.16 8.70 -7.44
CA TRP A 50 0.22 8.28 -7.72
C TRP A 50 0.36 7.68 -9.13
N TYR A 51 -0.59 6.83 -9.56
CA TYR A 51 -0.62 6.32 -10.93
C TYR A 51 -0.70 7.46 -11.95
N ALA A 52 -1.60 8.43 -11.73
CA ALA A 52 -1.74 9.58 -12.62
C ALA A 52 -0.45 10.41 -12.69
N LYS A 53 0.26 10.58 -11.57
CA LYS A 53 1.50 11.36 -11.49
C LYS A 53 2.70 10.66 -12.11
N ARG A 54 2.81 9.34 -11.98
CA ARG A 54 4.01 8.57 -12.37
C ARG A 54 3.87 7.77 -13.65
N ASP A 55 2.63 7.45 -14.04
CA ASP A 55 2.30 6.71 -15.26
C ASP A 55 3.17 5.42 -15.36
N LYS A 56 3.89 5.21 -16.48
CA LYS A 56 4.73 4.03 -16.73
C LYS A 56 5.91 3.86 -15.77
N ARG A 57 6.18 4.84 -14.90
CA ARG A 57 7.29 4.79 -13.93
C ARG A 57 6.89 4.23 -12.57
N CYS A 58 5.63 3.83 -12.38
CA CYS A 58 5.24 3.05 -11.20
C CYS A 58 6.06 1.75 -11.17
N GLY A 59 6.74 1.50 -10.05
CA GLY A 59 7.65 0.37 -9.86
C GLY A 59 7.03 -0.72 -9.01
N ASP A 60 6.74 -0.39 -7.76
CA ASP A 60 6.10 -1.28 -6.80
C ASP A 60 5.40 -0.47 -5.70
N VAL A 61 4.52 -1.13 -4.95
CA VAL A 61 3.80 -0.52 -3.82
C VAL A 61 4.15 -1.30 -2.56
N ARG A 62 4.50 -0.61 -1.49
CA ARG A 62 4.73 -1.17 -0.16
C ARG A 62 3.76 -0.56 0.83
N VAL A 63 2.94 -1.39 1.46
CA VAL A 63 2.00 -1.01 2.51
C VAL A 63 2.54 -1.51 3.84
N GLU A 64 2.89 -0.61 4.74
CA GLU A 64 3.30 -0.92 6.10
C GLU A 64 2.20 -0.50 7.08
N ALA A 65 1.64 -1.44 7.83
CA ALA A 65 0.55 -1.12 8.75
C ALA A 65 0.84 -1.64 10.16
N HIS A 66 0.69 -0.78 11.17
CA HIS A 66 0.65 -1.21 12.56
C HIS A 66 -0.79 -1.61 12.90
N ILE A 67 -1.06 -2.91 13.07
CA ILE A 67 -2.43 -3.41 13.23
C ILE A 67 -2.54 -4.49 14.30
N HIS A 68 -3.69 -4.56 14.95
CA HIS A 68 -3.96 -5.64 15.90
C HIS A 68 -4.10 -6.99 15.16
N PRO A 69 -3.53 -8.10 15.68
CA PRO A 69 -3.56 -9.40 15.00
C PRO A 69 -4.94 -9.93 14.60
N TRP A 70 -6.01 -9.62 15.35
CA TRP A 70 -7.35 -10.15 15.08
C TRP A 70 -7.98 -9.60 13.79
N ILE A 71 -7.57 -8.40 13.32
CA ILE A 71 -8.03 -7.83 12.04
C ILE A 71 -7.10 -8.12 10.87
N ALA A 72 -5.89 -8.63 11.10
CA ALA A 72 -4.83 -8.71 10.09
C ALA A 72 -5.26 -9.47 8.83
N GLY A 73 -5.94 -10.61 8.99
CA GLY A 73 -6.44 -11.38 7.86
C GLY A 73 -7.37 -10.56 6.96
N ARG A 74 -8.30 -9.82 7.55
CA ARG A 74 -9.29 -9.00 6.84
C ARG A 74 -8.65 -7.78 6.19
N VAL A 75 -7.75 -7.08 6.89
CA VAL A 75 -6.99 -5.93 6.35
C VAL A 75 -6.19 -6.36 5.11
N ARG A 76 -5.46 -7.47 5.19
CA ARG A 76 -4.70 -8.03 4.06
C ARG A 76 -5.58 -8.28 2.85
N GLU A 77 -6.74 -8.90 3.04
CA GLU A 77 -7.66 -9.19 1.95
C GLU A 77 -8.12 -7.92 1.25
N TYR A 78 -8.49 -6.88 2.01
CA TYR A 78 -8.89 -5.59 1.45
C TYR A 78 -7.76 -4.92 0.66
N VAL A 79 -6.55 -4.88 1.22
CA VAL A 79 -5.39 -4.26 0.56
C VAL A 79 -4.98 -5.05 -0.69
N ARG A 80 -4.92 -6.38 -0.62
CA ARG A 80 -4.66 -7.25 -1.79
C ARG A 80 -5.72 -7.04 -2.87
N ASP A 81 -6.98 -6.98 -2.48
CA ASP A 81 -8.11 -6.92 -3.41
C ASP A 81 -8.30 -5.53 -4.04
N LEU A 82 -7.54 -4.50 -3.63
CA LEU A 82 -7.39 -3.27 -4.42
C LEU A 82 -7.04 -3.59 -5.87
N ARG A 83 -6.19 -4.61 -6.11
CA ARG A 83 -5.81 -5.06 -7.47
C ARG A 83 -7.00 -5.51 -8.32
N LYS A 84 -8.12 -5.91 -7.71
CA LYS A 84 -9.31 -6.36 -8.44
C LYS A 84 -10.14 -5.17 -8.92
N ARG A 85 -10.04 -4.01 -8.26
CA ARG A 85 -10.82 -2.81 -8.55
C ARG A 85 -10.40 -2.15 -9.88
N PRO A 86 -11.33 -1.74 -10.76
CA PRO A 86 -11.01 -1.14 -12.06
C PRO A 86 -10.09 0.09 -12.00
N GLU A 87 -10.33 0.99 -11.05
CA GLU A 87 -9.54 2.20 -10.80
C GLU A 87 -8.09 1.90 -10.38
N HIS A 88 -7.83 0.68 -9.93
CA HIS A 88 -6.51 0.18 -9.51
C HIS A 88 -5.94 -0.83 -10.51
N SER A 89 -6.40 -0.81 -11.76
CA SER A 89 -5.84 -1.67 -12.81
C SER A 89 -4.30 -1.61 -12.94
N PRO A 90 -3.61 -0.45 -12.75
CA PRO A 90 -2.15 -0.44 -12.76
C PRO A 90 -1.52 -1.35 -11.70
N LEU A 91 -2.15 -1.49 -10.52
CA LEU A 91 -1.63 -2.30 -9.41
C LEU A 91 -1.52 -3.79 -9.76
N ARG A 92 -2.30 -4.26 -10.75
CA ARG A 92 -2.22 -5.65 -11.24
C ARG A 92 -0.85 -5.97 -11.82
N HIS A 93 -0.18 -4.97 -12.38
CA HIS A 93 1.11 -5.11 -13.06
C HIS A 93 2.31 -4.67 -12.21
N LEU A 94 2.09 -4.38 -10.92
CA LEU A 94 3.12 -3.95 -9.99
C LEU A 94 3.25 -4.98 -8.87
N PRO A 95 4.45 -5.21 -8.31
CA PRO A 95 4.58 -5.90 -7.04
C PRO A 95 3.89 -5.10 -5.92
N LEU A 96 3.21 -5.81 -5.00
CA LEU A 96 2.57 -5.25 -3.81
C LEU A 96 3.15 -5.96 -2.61
N HIS A 97 3.84 -5.20 -1.78
CA HIS A 97 4.43 -5.69 -0.57
C HIS A 97 3.59 -5.23 0.62
N ILE A 98 3.06 -6.16 1.41
CA ILE A 98 2.28 -5.87 2.62
C ILE A 98 3.10 -6.28 3.82
N VAL A 99 3.32 -5.36 4.74
CA VAL A 99 4.05 -5.58 6.00
C VAL A 99 3.15 -5.15 7.15
N PHE A 100 2.77 -6.08 8.00
CA PHE A 100 2.03 -5.81 9.22
C PHE A 100 2.92 -5.90 10.43
N LYS A 101 2.76 -4.94 11.33
CA LYS A 101 3.54 -4.78 12.55
C LYS A 101 2.62 -4.68 13.75
N THR A 102 3.11 -5.12 14.89
CA THR A 102 2.58 -4.87 16.23
C THR A 102 3.67 -4.21 17.07
N ASP A 103 3.36 -3.86 18.32
CA ASP A 103 4.37 -3.38 19.28
C ASP A 103 5.50 -4.40 19.51
N ASP A 104 5.20 -5.69 19.35
CA ASP A 104 6.16 -6.80 19.50
C ASP A 104 7.03 -7.05 18.25
N GLY A 105 6.78 -6.36 17.13
CA GLY A 105 7.58 -6.47 15.91
C GLY A 105 6.76 -6.77 14.65
N VAL A 106 7.34 -7.55 13.72
CA VAL A 106 6.67 -7.90 12.46
C VAL A 106 5.69 -9.05 12.70
N LEU A 107 4.41 -8.76 12.49
CA LEU A 107 3.33 -9.75 12.55
C LEU A 107 3.29 -10.60 11.28
N GLU A 108 3.39 -9.96 10.12
CA GLU A 108 3.31 -10.62 8.82
C GLU A 108 4.01 -9.80 7.74
N GLU A 109 4.70 -10.47 6.81
CA GLU A 109 5.27 -9.86 5.61
C GLU A 109 4.92 -10.72 4.39
N ARG A 110 4.32 -10.11 3.36
CA ARG A 110 3.91 -10.81 2.13
C ARG A 110 4.17 -9.97 0.89
N LEU A 111 4.92 -10.54 -0.03
CA LEU A 111 5.09 -10.02 -1.39
C LEU A 111 4.07 -10.69 -2.33
N TYR A 112 3.26 -9.88 -2.98
CA TYR A 112 2.39 -10.29 -4.07
C TYR A 112 3.03 -9.85 -5.38
N GLU A 113 3.43 -10.82 -6.19
CA GLU A 113 3.94 -10.58 -7.55
C GLU A 113 2.85 -9.97 -8.45
N PRO A 114 3.23 -9.33 -9.57
CA PRO A 114 2.27 -8.95 -10.60
C PRO A 114 1.37 -10.13 -11.00
N VAL A 115 0.07 -9.88 -11.14
CA VAL A 115 -0.84 -10.88 -11.69
C VAL A 115 -0.60 -10.86 -13.19
N GLU A 116 -0.10 -11.97 -13.76
CA GLU A 116 0.24 -12.08 -15.17
C GLU A 116 -0.85 -11.45 -16.07
N ALA A 117 -0.40 -10.69 -17.07
CA ALA A 117 -1.25 -9.98 -18.02
C ALA A 117 -1.83 -10.91 -19.08
#